data_AF-D6PK04-F1
#
_entry.id   AF-D6PK04-F1
#
_cell.length_a   1.000
_cell.length_b   1.000
_cell.length_c   1.000
_cell.angle_alpha   90.00
_cell.angle_beta   90.00
_cell.angle_gamma   90.00
#
_symmetry.space_group_name_H-M   'P 1'
#
loop_
_entity.id
_entity.type
_entity.pdbx_description
1 polymer ?
#
loop_
_entity_poly.entity_id
_entity_poly.type
_entity_poly.pdbx_seq_one_letter_code
_entity_poly.pdbx_strand_id
1 'polypeptide(L)'
;MRIICCRFGNKFTQWHVDNLKHMIDEYSGLKYDSFEVIEDDLYGNWFNKFQMYDRFRDGENLYFDLDMIIYNKLPNLVRKDFTLLDDTWWREPAHTPLNSSIVSWTGDVSYIWDKFKEQDSFYVDTYTRGSDEWYYKFIDYKTYERVCPSIKDYLYYKPLSYSMITLGQMQHIMEKGWTGWYSNYFLKSDKQ
;
A
#
# COMPACT_ATOMS: atom_id res chain seq x y z
N MET A 1 15.32 7.79 3.16
CA MET A 1 14.05 7.17 2.68
C MET A 1 12.92 7.42 3.67
N ARG A 2 11.73 7.73 3.16
CA ARG A 2 10.49 7.87 3.92
C ARG A 2 9.56 6.69 3.68
N ILE A 3 9.01 6.13 4.75
CA ILE A 3 7.92 5.15 4.70
C ILE A 3 6.61 5.89 4.93
N ILE A 4 5.59 5.58 4.12
CA ILE A 4 4.31 6.28 4.13
C ILE A 4 3.19 5.25 4.23
N CYS A 5 2.19 5.52 5.05
CA CYS A 5 0.89 4.84 4.97
C CYS A 5 -0.26 5.84 5.14
N CYS A 6 -1.48 5.43 4.79
CA CYS A 6 -2.67 6.23 5.00
C CYS A 6 -3.63 5.54 5.98
N ARG A 7 -4.13 6.30 6.96
CA ARG A 7 -5.19 5.88 7.88
C ARG A 7 -6.28 6.93 7.90
N PHE A 8 -7.35 6.71 7.14
CA PHE A 8 -8.54 7.56 7.10
C PHE A 8 -9.80 6.72 7.27
N GLY A 9 -10.91 7.37 7.61
CA GLY A 9 -12.15 6.70 7.97
C GLY A 9 -12.00 5.72 9.15
N ASN A 10 -12.88 4.71 9.19
CA ASN A 10 -12.97 3.77 10.32
C ASN A 10 -12.56 2.32 9.96
N LYS A 11 -12.05 2.08 8.74
CA LYS A 11 -11.64 0.74 8.28
C LYS A 11 -10.44 0.23 9.07
N PHE A 12 -9.46 1.09 9.31
CA PHE A 12 -8.21 0.76 10.00
C PHE A 12 -8.06 1.58 11.29
N THR A 13 -7.32 1.04 12.25
CA THR A 13 -7.08 1.64 13.57
C THR A 13 -5.59 1.90 13.79
N GLN A 14 -5.21 2.51 14.92
CA GLN A 14 -3.79 2.69 15.28
C GLN A 14 -3.04 1.36 15.31
N TRP A 15 -3.68 0.29 15.77
CA TRP A 15 -3.07 -1.03 15.78
C TRP A 15 -2.62 -1.50 14.38
N HIS A 16 -3.33 -1.12 13.31
CA HIS A 16 -2.93 -1.47 11.94
C HIS A 16 -1.68 -0.70 11.49
N VAL A 17 -1.59 0.58 11.85
CA VAL A 17 -0.42 1.42 11.62
C VAL A 17 0.78 0.88 12.39
N ASP A 18 0.60 0.59 13.68
CA ASP A 18 1.63 0.04 14.55
C ASP A 18 2.11 -1.33 14.06
N ASN A 19 1.19 -2.16 13.56
CA ASN A 19 1.53 -3.44 12.95
C ASN A 19 2.37 -3.30 11.69
N LEU A 20 1.97 -2.43 10.76
CA LEU A 20 2.76 -2.20 9.54
C LEU A 20 4.17 -1.74 9.92
N LYS A 21 4.27 -0.79 10.85
CA LYS A 21 5.55 -0.29 11.34
C LYS A 21 6.38 -1.40 12.00
N HIS A 22 5.78 -2.20 12.88
CA HIS A 22 6.42 -3.35 13.51
C HIS A 22 6.98 -4.33 12.47
N MET A 23 6.19 -4.69 11.46
CA MET A 23 6.64 -5.62 10.42
C MET A 23 7.77 -5.05 9.57
N ILE A 24 7.76 -3.74 9.33
CA ILE A 24 8.86 -3.04 8.65
C ILE A 24 10.11 -3.06 9.51
N ASP A 25 10.02 -2.68 10.78
CA ASP A 25 11.17 -2.57 11.68
C ASP A 25 11.86 -3.92 11.93
N GLU A 26 11.06 -4.97 12.16
CA GLU A 26 11.57 -6.27 12.60
C GLU A 26 11.96 -7.19 11.43
N TYR A 27 11.21 -7.18 10.33
CA TYR A 27 11.36 -8.19 9.28
C TYR A 27 11.88 -7.65 7.96
N SER A 28 11.53 -6.42 7.58
CA SER A 28 11.76 -5.94 6.21
C SER A 28 13.23 -5.71 5.86
N GLY A 29 14.08 -5.44 6.85
CA GLY A 29 15.46 -5.01 6.63
C GLY A 29 15.61 -3.61 6.01
N LEU A 30 14.53 -2.84 5.89
CA LEU A 30 14.58 -1.46 5.41
C LEU A 30 15.22 -0.54 6.46
N LYS A 31 15.91 0.49 5.98
CA LYS A 31 16.42 1.61 6.78
C LYS A 31 15.78 2.88 6.26
N TYR A 32 15.11 3.61 7.13
CA TYR A 32 14.33 4.78 6.78
C TYR A 32 14.53 5.87 7.83
N ASP A 33 14.33 7.12 7.41
CA ASP A 33 14.55 8.31 8.22
C ASP A 33 13.27 8.71 8.97
N SER A 34 12.10 8.46 8.36
CA SER A 34 10.80 8.71 8.99
C SER A 34 9.70 7.77 8.51
N PHE A 35 8.71 7.58 9.38
CA PHE A 35 7.48 6.84 9.12
C PHE A 35 6.32 7.83 9.22
N GLU A 36 5.69 8.13 8.09
CA GLU A 36 4.63 9.14 8.00
C GLU A 36 3.27 8.49 7.84
N VAL A 37 2.27 9.06 8.52
CA VAL A 37 0.88 8.64 8.44
C VAL A 37 0.05 9.81 7.92
N ILE A 38 -0.64 9.61 6.80
CA ILE A 38 -1.63 10.58 6.31
C ILE A 38 -2.99 10.20 6.89
N GLU A 39 -3.57 11.14 7.64
CA GLU A 39 -4.82 10.92 8.39
C GLU A 39 -5.98 11.80 7.93
N ASP A 40 -5.69 12.85 7.16
CA ASP A 40 -6.71 13.77 6.67
C ASP A 40 -7.66 13.07 5.70
N ASP A 41 -8.95 13.11 6.04
CA ASP A 41 -10.02 12.50 5.26
C ASP A 41 -10.77 13.56 4.45
N LEU A 42 -10.23 13.89 3.28
CA LEU A 42 -10.79 14.91 2.38
C LEU A 42 -11.89 14.35 1.47
N TYR A 43 -11.82 13.05 1.15
CA TYR A 43 -12.65 12.43 0.10
C TYR A 43 -13.52 11.26 0.59
N GLY A 44 -13.36 10.82 1.84
CA GLY A 44 -14.08 9.66 2.39
C GLY A 44 -13.67 8.32 1.76
N ASN A 45 -12.60 8.27 0.96
CA ASN A 45 -12.22 7.09 0.18
C ASN A 45 -10.71 7.03 -0.13
N TRP A 46 -10.29 6.07 -0.96
CA TRP A 46 -8.88 5.83 -1.30
C TRP A 46 -8.16 7.02 -1.96
N PHE A 47 -8.86 8.00 -2.55
CA PHE A 47 -8.23 9.19 -3.14
C PHE A 47 -7.52 10.06 -2.10
N ASN A 48 -7.83 9.90 -0.80
CA ASN A 48 -7.05 10.50 0.27
C ASN A 48 -5.54 10.16 0.19
N LYS A 49 -5.17 9.02 -0.44
CA LYS A 49 -3.76 8.67 -0.64
C LYS A 49 -3.01 9.65 -1.53
N PHE A 50 -3.68 10.38 -2.43
CA PHE A 50 -3.01 11.28 -3.38
C PHE A 50 -2.35 12.48 -2.68
N GLN A 51 -2.77 12.80 -1.45
CA GLN A 51 -2.14 13.82 -0.62
C GLN A 51 -0.64 13.56 -0.40
N MET A 52 -0.18 12.30 -0.50
CA MET A 52 1.24 11.98 -0.36
C MET A 52 2.11 12.62 -1.44
N TYR A 53 1.57 12.81 -2.64
CA TYR A 53 2.31 13.42 -3.76
C TYR A 53 2.44 14.93 -3.62
N ASP A 54 1.52 15.56 -2.89
CA ASP A 54 1.61 16.98 -2.54
C ASP A 54 2.58 17.21 -1.37
N ARG A 55 2.54 16.34 -0.35
CA ARG A 55 3.32 16.46 0.88
C ARG A 55 4.79 16.06 0.73
N PHE A 56 5.09 15.06 -0.09
CA PHE A 56 6.42 14.46 -0.17
C PHE A 56 6.97 14.57 -1.59
N ARG A 57 7.61 15.71 -1.87
CA ARG A 57 8.14 16.12 -3.18
C ARG A 57 9.65 15.94 -3.33
N ASP A 58 10.28 15.27 -2.37
CA ASP A 58 11.72 15.08 -2.29
C ASP A 58 12.09 13.70 -1.74
N GLY A 59 13.38 13.38 -1.79
CA GLY A 59 13.93 12.14 -1.23
C GLY A 59 13.37 10.86 -1.87
N GLU A 60 13.67 9.73 -1.24
CA GLU A 60 13.12 8.42 -1.61
C GLU A 60 11.85 8.16 -0.80
N ASN A 61 10.75 7.83 -1.48
CA ASN A 61 9.45 7.60 -0.88
C ASN A 61 8.97 6.18 -1.18
N LEU A 62 8.43 5.51 -0.15
CA LEU A 62 7.85 4.19 -0.26
C LEU A 62 6.57 4.12 0.56
N TYR A 63 5.45 3.96 -0.15
CA TYR A 63 4.12 3.80 0.42
C TYR A 63 3.77 2.33 0.56
N PHE A 64 3.09 2.00 1.66
CA PHE A 64 2.39 0.72 1.85
C PHE A 64 0.93 0.97 2.26
N ASP A 65 -0.01 0.21 1.69
CA ASP A 65 -1.34 0.09 2.29
C ASP A 65 -1.22 -0.60 3.67
N LEU A 66 -2.23 -0.40 4.53
CA LEU A 66 -2.26 -0.99 5.88
C LEU A 66 -2.62 -2.48 5.90
N ASP A 67 -3.12 -3.02 4.79
CA ASP A 67 -3.53 -4.42 4.64
C ASP A 67 -2.42 -5.25 3.96
N MET A 68 -1.21 -5.13 4.50
CA MET A 68 0.01 -5.82 4.06
C MET A 68 0.52 -6.76 5.14
N ILE A 69 1.25 -7.80 4.75
CA ILE A 69 2.05 -8.62 5.67
C ILE A 69 3.48 -8.66 5.17
N ILE A 70 4.42 -8.23 6.01
CA ILE A 70 5.86 -8.31 5.73
C ILE A 70 6.47 -9.26 6.75
N TYR A 71 7.06 -10.34 6.26
CA TYR A 71 7.47 -11.48 7.09
C TYR A 71 8.92 -11.93 6.85
N ASN A 72 9.63 -11.23 5.98
CA ASN A 72 11.06 -11.44 5.72
C ASN A 72 11.68 -10.19 5.08
N LYS A 73 13.01 -10.22 4.89
CA LYS A 73 13.76 -9.15 4.24
C LYS A 73 13.20 -8.84 2.86
N LEU A 74 12.82 -7.58 2.63
CA LEU A 74 12.25 -7.12 1.37
C LEU A 74 13.34 -7.05 0.29
N PRO A 75 12.96 -7.28 -1.00
CA PRO A 75 13.82 -6.90 -2.11
C PRO A 75 14.00 -5.38 -2.14
N ASN A 76 14.89 -4.88 -3.01
CA ASN A 76 14.97 -3.43 -3.19
C ASN A 76 13.66 -2.92 -3.82
N LEU A 77 12.87 -2.16 -3.04
CA LEU A 77 11.62 -1.54 -3.47
C LEU A 77 11.78 -0.06 -3.83
N VAL A 78 12.93 0.57 -3.55
CA VAL A 78 13.13 1.99 -3.87
C VAL A 78 13.22 2.17 -5.38
N ARG A 79 12.42 3.09 -5.92
CA ARG A 79 12.39 3.39 -7.35
C ARG A 79 12.54 4.88 -7.60
N LYS A 80 13.23 5.20 -8.70
CA LYS A 80 13.36 6.59 -9.16
C LYS A 80 12.04 7.08 -9.75
N ASP A 81 11.53 6.34 -10.72
CA ASP A 81 10.28 6.66 -11.41
C ASP A 81 9.07 6.19 -10.59
N PHE A 82 7.92 6.84 -10.78
CA PHE A 82 6.66 6.45 -10.17
C PHE A 82 6.30 4.99 -10.49
N THR A 83 6.37 4.12 -9.49
CA THR A 83 6.29 2.67 -9.66
C THR A 83 5.23 2.05 -8.75
N LEU A 84 4.37 1.22 -9.35
CA LEU A 84 3.24 0.50 -8.73
C LEU A 84 3.42 -1.02 -8.87
N LEU A 85 2.58 -1.80 -8.19
CA LEU A 85 2.53 -3.26 -8.43
C LEU A 85 1.80 -3.56 -9.76
N ASP A 86 2.20 -4.67 -10.37
CA ASP A 86 1.48 -5.34 -11.45
C ASP A 86 0.86 -6.62 -10.91
N ASP A 87 -0.46 -6.73 -10.99
CA ASP A 87 -1.23 -7.87 -10.50
C ASP A 87 -1.45 -8.97 -11.55
N THR A 88 -1.13 -8.71 -12.83
CA THR A 88 -1.51 -9.58 -13.96
C THR A 88 -0.94 -10.99 -13.90
N TRP A 89 0.09 -11.22 -13.09
CA TRP A 89 0.76 -12.52 -12.98
C TRP A 89 0.15 -13.44 -11.92
N TRP A 90 -0.72 -12.95 -11.04
CA TRP A 90 -1.44 -13.76 -10.03
C TRP A 90 -2.94 -13.52 -10.00
N ARG A 91 -3.43 -12.36 -10.46
CA ARG A 91 -4.84 -12.02 -10.45
C ARG A 91 -5.48 -12.27 -11.80
N GLU A 92 -6.68 -12.84 -11.78
CA GLU A 92 -7.56 -12.84 -12.95
C GLU A 92 -7.75 -11.39 -13.48
N PRO A 93 -7.90 -11.20 -14.80
CA PRO A 93 -8.13 -9.88 -15.38
C PRO A 93 -9.25 -9.12 -14.66
N ALA A 94 -8.97 -7.88 -14.26
CA ALA A 94 -9.98 -6.98 -13.68
C ALA A 94 -9.95 -5.62 -14.38
N HIS A 95 -10.51 -4.59 -13.74
CA HIS A 95 -10.66 -3.26 -14.32
C HIS A 95 -9.33 -2.51 -14.57
N THR A 96 -8.22 -2.97 -13.98
CA THR A 96 -6.85 -2.47 -14.18
C THR A 96 -5.86 -3.60 -13.90
N PRO A 97 -4.66 -3.61 -14.54
CA PRO A 97 -3.56 -4.48 -14.16
C PRO A 97 -2.85 -4.03 -12.87
N LEU A 98 -3.11 -2.82 -12.38
CA LEU A 98 -2.35 -2.19 -11.31
C LEU A 98 -2.85 -2.54 -9.91
N ASN A 99 -1.95 -2.34 -8.96
CA ASN A 99 -2.23 -2.32 -7.53
C ASN A 99 -1.33 -1.30 -6.82
N SER A 100 -1.94 -0.38 -6.06
CA SER A 100 -1.22 0.68 -5.33
C SER A 100 -1.01 0.38 -3.83
N SER A 101 -1.06 -0.90 -3.43
CA SER A 101 -0.68 -1.30 -2.08
C SER A 101 0.82 -1.13 -1.80
N ILE A 102 1.64 -1.02 -2.85
CA ILE A 102 3.02 -0.55 -2.76
C ILE A 102 3.27 0.47 -3.86
N VAL A 103 3.74 1.66 -3.48
CA VAL A 103 4.11 2.73 -4.41
C VAL A 103 5.49 3.25 -4.05
N SER A 104 6.38 3.43 -5.03
CA SER A 104 7.66 4.13 -4.79
C SER A 104 7.96 5.16 -5.87
N TRP A 105 8.59 6.24 -5.44
CA TRP A 105 9.15 7.29 -6.30
C TRP A 105 10.31 7.97 -5.58
N THR A 106 11.17 8.65 -6.35
CA THR A 106 12.23 9.50 -5.80
C THR A 106 12.12 10.91 -6.38
N GLY A 107 12.16 11.92 -5.52
CA GLY A 107 12.00 13.32 -5.92
C GLY A 107 10.53 13.73 -6.03
N ASP A 108 10.25 14.62 -6.98
CA ASP A 108 8.95 15.28 -7.10
C ASP A 108 8.04 14.57 -8.11
N VAL A 109 6.87 14.14 -7.64
CA VAL A 109 5.77 13.61 -8.47
C VAL A 109 4.46 14.38 -8.24
N SER A 110 4.52 15.64 -7.80
CA SER A 110 3.35 16.46 -7.51
C SER A 110 2.41 16.61 -8.70
N TYR A 111 2.91 16.43 -9.93
CA TYR A 111 2.09 16.40 -11.15
C TYR A 111 0.90 15.42 -11.06
N ILE A 112 1.01 14.35 -10.27
CA ILE A 112 -0.08 13.39 -10.01
C ILE A 112 -1.19 14.07 -9.21
N TRP A 113 -0.81 14.78 -8.13
CA TRP A 113 -1.73 15.56 -7.32
C TRP A 113 -2.35 16.70 -8.12
N ASP A 114 -1.53 17.47 -8.81
CA ASP A 114 -1.97 18.61 -9.62
C ASP A 114 -3.02 18.17 -10.64
N LYS A 115 -2.74 17.08 -11.38
CA LYS A 115 -3.67 16.50 -12.36
C LYS A 115 -4.98 16.01 -11.73
N PHE A 116 -4.91 15.37 -10.55
CA PHE A 116 -6.12 14.95 -9.86
C PHE A 116 -6.95 16.15 -9.39
N LYS A 117 -6.31 17.19 -8.86
CA LYS A 117 -6.95 18.38 -8.33
C LYS A 117 -7.63 19.26 -9.37
N GLU A 118 -7.26 19.16 -10.65
CA GLU A 118 -7.96 19.83 -11.74
C GLU A 118 -9.47 19.50 -11.78
N GLN A 119 -9.85 18.26 -11.44
CA GLN A 119 -11.23 17.77 -11.54
C GLN A 119 -11.58 16.76 -10.44
N ASP A 120 -11.07 16.94 -9.23
CA ASP A 120 -11.15 15.93 -8.16
C ASP A 120 -12.57 15.49 -7.84
N SER A 121 -13.53 16.42 -7.84
CA SER A 121 -14.94 16.13 -7.59
C SER A 121 -15.50 15.17 -8.65
N PHE A 122 -15.20 15.42 -9.93
CA PHE A 122 -15.59 14.53 -11.03
C PHE A 122 -14.87 13.18 -10.95
N TYR A 123 -13.59 13.16 -10.59
CA TYR A 123 -12.82 11.92 -10.49
C TYR A 123 -13.28 11.03 -9.34
N VAL A 124 -13.58 11.62 -8.19
CA VAL A 124 -14.15 10.92 -7.02
C VAL A 124 -15.49 10.28 -7.37
N ASP A 125 -16.36 11.00 -8.08
CA ASP A 125 -17.69 10.50 -8.48
C ASP A 125 -17.62 9.43 -9.58
N THR A 126 -16.64 9.53 -10.50
CA THR A 126 -16.56 8.68 -11.68
C THR A 126 -15.76 7.39 -11.45
N TYR A 127 -14.62 7.48 -10.75
CA TYR A 127 -13.66 6.38 -10.61
C TYR A 127 -13.83 5.67 -9.28
N THR A 128 -14.87 4.85 -9.21
CA THR A 128 -15.34 4.18 -7.99
C THR A 128 -14.70 2.80 -7.74
N ARG A 129 -13.71 2.38 -8.56
CA ARG A 129 -13.08 1.06 -8.44
C ARG A 129 -11.71 1.04 -7.78
N GLY A 130 -11.25 2.19 -7.26
CA GLY A 130 -9.94 2.33 -6.63
C GLY A 130 -9.09 3.40 -7.30
N SER A 131 -8.03 3.83 -6.62
CA SER A 131 -7.03 4.75 -7.17
C SER A 131 -6.33 4.18 -8.40
N ASP A 132 -6.26 2.86 -8.48
CA ASP A 132 -5.55 2.12 -9.51
C ASP A 132 -6.19 2.29 -10.89
N GLU A 133 -7.52 2.44 -10.94
CA GLU A 133 -8.24 2.78 -12.16
C GLU A 133 -7.82 4.16 -12.67
N TRP A 134 -7.67 5.12 -11.76
CA TRP A 134 -7.29 6.48 -12.11
C TRP A 134 -5.84 6.56 -12.57
N TYR A 135 -4.90 5.94 -11.85
CA TYR A 135 -3.51 5.87 -12.31
C TYR A 135 -3.39 5.27 -13.70
N TYR A 136 -4.08 4.15 -13.95
CA TYR A 136 -4.05 3.46 -15.24
C TYR A 136 -4.50 4.34 -16.42
N LYS A 137 -5.44 5.26 -16.18
CA LYS A 137 -6.02 6.12 -17.21
C LYS A 137 -5.24 7.44 -17.41
N PHE A 138 -4.61 7.95 -16.36
CA PHE A 138 -4.16 9.35 -16.34
C PHE A 138 -2.68 9.54 -16.10
N ILE A 139 -1.96 8.55 -15.59
CA ILE A 139 -0.58 8.71 -15.13
C ILE A 139 0.34 7.76 -15.88
N ASP A 140 1.50 8.26 -16.30
CA ASP A 140 2.59 7.40 -16.75
C ASP A 140 3.23 6.74 -15.54
N TYR A 141 3.33 5.41 -15.56
CA TYR A 141 3.83 4.62 -14.44
C TYR A 141 4.83 3.55 -14.92
N LYS A 142 5.63 3.06 -13.98
CA LYS A 142 6.38 1.80 -14.07
C LYS A 142 5.76 0.76 -13.15
N THR A 143 6.14 -0.49 -13.35
CA THR A 143 5.72 -1.58 -12.48
C THR A 143 6.90 -2.32 -11.86
N TYR A 144 6.69 -2.86 -10.66
CA TYR A 144 7.63 -3.81 -10.07
C TYR A 144 7.62 -5.13 -10.84
N GLU A 145 8.71 -5.88 -10.69
CA GLU A 145 8.70 -7.32 -10.92
C GLU A 145 7.76 -8.02 -9.90
N ARG A 146 7.68 -9.36 -9.98
CA ARG A 146 6.86 -10.17 -9.09
C ARG A 146 7.42 -10.14 -7.65
N VAL A 147 7.00 -9.15 -6.86
CA VAL A 147 7.52 -8.93 -5.50
C VAL A 147 6.47 -9.13 -4.40
N CYS A 148 5.18 -9.02 -4.75
CA CYS A 148 4.08 -9.08 -3.79
C CYS A 148 2.87 -9.83 -4.39
N PRO A 149 2.64 -11.09 -4.01
CA PRO A 149 1.40 -11.80 -4.37
C PRO A 149 0.24 -11.37 -3.48
N SER A 150 -0.94 -11.95 -3.73
CA SER A 150 -2.11 -11.84 -2.83
C SER A 150 -2.21 -13.02 -1.87
N ILE A 151 -2.68 -12.75 -0.66
CA ILE A 151 -2.97 -13.77 0.36
C ILE A 151 -3.99 -14.82 -0.10
N LYS A 152 -4.80 -14.51 -1.11
CA LYS A 152 -5.84 -15.41 -1.62
C LYS A 152 -5.26 -16.79 -1.99
N ASP A 153 -4.05 -16.82 -2.55
CA ASP A 153 -3.38 -18.05 -2.98
C ASP A 153 -2.51 -18.68 -1.88
N TYR A 154 -2.40 -18.00 -0.73
CA TYR A 154 -1.45 -18.33 0.34
C TYR A 154 -2.09 -18.32 1.73
N LEU A 155 -3.41 -18.40 1.85
CA LEU A 155 -4.10 -18.27 3.14
C LEU A 155 -3.61 -19.30 4.17
N TYR A 156 -3.33 -20.52 3.72
CA TYR A 156 -2.95 -21.64 4.60
C TYR A 156 -1.44 -21.90 4.67
N TYR A 157 -0.68 -21.49 3.67
CA TYR A 157 0.76 -21.78 3.57
C TYR A 157 1.55 -20.52 3.26
N LYS A 158 2.60 -20.28 4.05
CA LYS A 158 3.49 -19.15 3.83
C LYS A 158 4.27 -19.33 2.52
N PRO A 159 4.23 -18.38 1.57
CA PRO A 159 5.05 -18.44 0.38
C PRO A 159 6.54 -18.40 0.74
N LEU A 160 7.32 -19.29 0.14
CA LEU A 160 8.78 -19.36 0.38
C LEU A 160 9.59 -18.40 -0.49
N SER A 161 9.06 -18.03 -1.66
CA SER A 161 9.76 -17.22 -2.66
C SER A 161 9.53 -15.72 -2.52
N TYR A 162 8.72 -15.30 -1.56
CA TYR A 162 8.35 -13.90 -1.34
C TYR A 162 8.65 -13.50 0.10
N SER A 163 8.67 -12.19 0.35
CA SER A 163 8.93 -11.62 1.68
C SER A 163 7.76 -10.82 2.23
N MET A 164 6.76 -10.56 1.38
CA MET A 164 5.57 -9.82 1.71
C MET A 164 4.37 -10.33 0.92
N ILE A 165 3.18 -9.89 1.30
CA ILE A 165 1.93 -10.19 0.62
C ILE A 165 0.92 -9.06 0.85
N THR A 166 0.06 -8.80 -0.14
CA THR A 166 -1.10 -7.93 0.04
C THR A 166 -2.32 -8.76 0.46
N LEU A 167 -3.08 -8.25 1.41
CA LEU A 167 -4.36 -8.84 1.80
C LEU A 167 -5.50 -8.36 0.91
N GLY A 168 -5.42 -7.11 0.42
CA GLY A 168 -6.48 -6.45 -0.33
C GLY A 168 -7.83 -6.62 0.38
N GLN A 169 -8.79 -7.25 -0.31
CA GLN A 169 -10.14 -7.49 0.26
C GLN A 169 -10.17 -8.45 1.45
N MET A 170 -9.08 -9.18 1.73
CA MET A 170 -8.95 -10.10 2.86
C MET A 170 -8.39 -9.45 4.13
N GLN A 171 -8.40 -8.11 4.25
CA GLN A 171 -7.88 -7.41 5.43
C GLN A 171 -8.46 -7.88 6.78
N HIS A 172 -9.69 -8.42 6.79
CA HIS A 172 -10.38 -8.91 7.98
C HIS A 172 -9.61 -10.03 8.69
N ILE A 173 -8.69 -10.73 8.01
CA ILE A 173 -7.86 -11.77 8.64
C ILE A 173 -6.85 -11.21 9.64
N MET A 174 -6.64 -9.89 9.66
CA MET A 174 -5.87 -9.22 10.69
C MET A 174 -6.66 -9.09 12.01
N GLU A 175 -7.99 -9.24 11.95
CA GLU A 175 -8.86 -9.04 13.10
C GLU A 175 -8.84 -10.23 14.07
N LYS A 176 -9.26 -9.97 15.32
CA LYS A 176 -9.30 -10.97 16.39
C LYS A 176 -10.14 -12.19 15.97
N GLY A 177 -9.60 -13.39 16.23
CA GLY A 177 -10.27 -14.67 15.94
C GLY A 177 -9.79 -15.33 14.66
N TRP A 178 -9.09 -14.60 13.78
CA TRP A 178 -8.40 -15.16 12.64
C TRP A 178 -6.97 -15.57 13.02
N THR A 179 -6.56 -16.75 12.56
CA THR A 179 -5.23 -17.29 12.83
C THR A 179 -4.70 -17.99 11.60
N GLY A 180 -3.40 -17.83 11.34
CA GLY A 180 -2.70 -18.51 10.26
C GLY A 180 -1.20 -18.33 10.41
N TRP A 181 -0.41 -18.70 9.38
CA TRP A 181 1.02 -18.42 9.41
C TRP A 181 1.31 -16.91 9.52
N TYR A 182 0.39 -16.09 8.98
CA TYR A 182 0.47 -14.65 8.95
C TYR A 182 0.33 -14.00 10.33
N SER A 183 -0.48 -14.58 11.23
CA SER A 183 -0.73 -13.98 12.54
C SER A 183 0.51 -13.98 13.45
N ASN A 184 1.55 -14.74 13.09
CA ASN A 184 2.83 -14.75 13.81
C ASN A 184 3.63 -13.45 13.65
N TYR A 185 3.25 -12.60 12.69
CA TYR A 185 3.95 -11.36 12.34
C TYR A 185 3.22 -10.10 12.83
N PHE A 186 2.05 -10.25 13.43
CA PHE A 186 1.29 -9.15 13.97
C PHE A 186 1.67 -8.90 15.44
N LEU A 187 1.56 -7.65 15.87
CA LEU A 187 1.55 -7.32 17.29
C LEU A 187 0.39 -8.06 17.95
N LYS A 188 0.64 -8.56 19.16
CA LYS A 188 -0.45 -9.07 19.98
C LYS A 188 -1.43 -7.92 20.22
N SER A 189 -2.70 -8.11 19.87
CA SER A 189 -3.71 -7.15 20.27
C SER A 189 -3.88 -7.27 21.77
N ASP A 190 -3.30 -6.33 22.50
CA ASP A 190 -3.59 -6.16 23.91
C ASP A 190 -5.07 -5.80 24.00
N LYS A 191 -5.88 -6.77 24.44
CA LYS A 191 -7.27 -6.67 24.92
C LYS A 191 -7.94 -5.29 24.66
N GLN A 192 -8.80 -5.21 23.64
CA GLN A 192 -10.02 -4.41 23.76
C GLN A 192 -11.03 -5.18 24.62
#